data_AF-A0A524F434-F1
#
_entry.id   AF-A0A524F434-F1
#
_cell.length_a   1.000
_cell.length_b   1.000
_cell.length_c   1.000
_cell.angle_alpha   90.00
_cell.angle_beta   90.00
_cell.angle_gamma   90.00
#
_symmetry.space_group_name_H-M   'P 1'
#
loop_
_entity.id
_entity.type
_entity.pdbx_description
1 polymer ?
#
loop_
_entity_poly.entity_id
_entity_poly.type
_entity_poly.pdbx_seq_one_letter_code
_entity_poly.pdbx_strand_id
1 'polypeptide(L)'
;MRNNQKDFYKSEIFVVIKTINNLNLKYNKGLISDIFYAKSIKSAYRDLLEIHFKIKEEGLDMSDILNQMKYVDEYRNAIEILNSVKIQDSKEEASRLSMLELPGMALEIASSLITLMDILKLGVIENPDLINKSFDELTVLFEKFPGLENISKELSILRKDIIENKNELLKNNKYRDHIGDKLYNIFKEFRHKLNL
;
A
#
# COMPACT_ATOMS: atom_id res chain seq x y z
N MET A 1 14.36 24.82 -2.91
CA MET A 1 13.14 23.97 -2.95
C MET A 1 13.35 22.63 -2.26
N ARG A 2 14.32 21.79 -2.65
CA ARG A 2 14.57 20.47 -2.02
C ARG A 2 14.86 20.48 -0.51
N ASN A 3 15.51 21.51 0.04
CA ASN A 3 15.77 21.58 1.50
C ASN A 3 14.50 21.79 2.32
N ASN A 4 13.55 22.62 1.85
CA ASN A 4 12.28 22.85 2.55
C ASN A 4 11.41 21.59 2.57
N GLN A 5 11.44 20.79 1.50
CA GLN A 5 10.76 19.49 1.43
C GLN A 5 11.39 18.48 2.41
N LYS A 6 12.72 18.40 2.45
CA LYS A 6 13.42 17.56 3.43
C LYS A 6 13.04 17.98 4.86
N ASP A 7 13.03 19.27 5.18
CA ASP A 7 12.70 19.75 6.53
C ASP A 7 11.22 19.51 6.91
N PHE A 8 10.31 19.56 5.93
CA PHE A 8 8.92 19.10 6.11
C PHE A 8 8.88 17.60 6.49
N TYR A 9 9.51 16.73 5.71
CA TYR A 9 9.54 15.29 6.01
C TYR A 9 10.24 14.97 7.33
N LYS A 10 11.30 15.71 7.70
CA LYS A 10 11.93 15.56 9.02
C LYS A 10 10.91 15.78 10.14
N SER A 11 10.07 16.80 10.00
CA SER A 11 9.05 17.14 10.99
C SER A 11 7.97 16.05 11.07
N GLU A 12 7.47 15.58 9.92
CA GLU A 12 6.48 14.50 9.84
C GLU A 12 7.00 13.20 10.47
N ILE A 13 8.20 12.77 10.08
CA ILE A 13 8.87 11.58 10.62
C ILE A 13 9.04 11.71 12.14
N PHE A 14 9.50 12.87 12.61
CA PHE A 14 9.69 13.13 14.03
C PHE A 14 8.39 12.97 14.81
N VAL A 15 7.28 13.54 14.32
CA VAL A 15 5.96 13.47 14.97
C VAL A 15 5.50 12.02 15.08
N VAL A 16 5.60 11.25 14.00
CA VAL A 16 5.16 9.85 13.99
C VAL A 16 6.02 8.99 14.92
N ILE A 17 7.35 9.12 14.88
CA ILE A 17 8.27 8.39 15.77
C ILE A 17 7.99 8.73 17.24
N LYS A 18 7.82 10.02 17.57
CA LYS A 18 7.48 10.42 18.95
C LYS A 18 6.13 9.88 19.39
N THR A 19 5.16 9.83 18.49
CA THR A 19 3.84 9.25 18.75
C THR A 19 3.95 7.77 19.09
N ILE A 20 4.66 6.98 18.28
CA ILE A 20 4.88 5.54 18.53
C ILE A 20 5.55 5.31 19.89
N ASN A 21 6.63 6.03 20.17
CA ASN A 21 7.35 5.91 21.44
C ASN A 21 6.47 6.30 22.64
N ASN A 22 5.71 7.39 22.53
CA ASN A 22 4.81 7.85 23.60
C ASN A 22 3.65 6.88 23.84
N LEU A 23 3.08 6.30 22.77
CA LEU A 23 2.05 5.27 22.88
C LEU A 23 2.60 4.05 23.63
N ASN A 24 3.79 3.59 23.26
CA ASN A 24 4.44 2.45 23.92
C ASN A 24 4.71 2.73 25.40
N LEU A 25 5.23 3.91 25.72
CA LEU A 25 5.45 4.32 27.10
C LEU A 25 4.16 4.39 27.91
N LYS A 26 3.07 4.93 27.35
CA LYS A 26 1.77 5.00 28.03
C LYS A 26 1.18 3.61 28.25
N TYR A 27 1.30 2.73 27.26
CA TYR A 27 0.84 1.34 27.34
C TYR A 27 1.59 0.57 28.43
N ASN A 28 2.91 0.62 28.43
CA ASN A 28 3.75 -0.05 29.44
C ASN A 28 3.51 0.47 30.87
N LYS A 29 2.96 1.68 31.01
CA LYS A 29 2.53 2.27 32.29
C LYS A 29 1.07 1.95 32.67
N GLY A 30 0.35 1.19 31.84
CA GLY A 30 -1.07 0.88 32.05
C GLY A 30 -2.01 2.08 31.88
N LEU A 31 -1.57 3.14 31.20
CA LEU A 31 -2.35 4.38 31.04
C LEU A 31 -3.34 4.33 29.88
N ILE A 32 -3.21 3.36 28.98
CA ILE A 32 -4.09 3.16 27.83
C ILE A 32 -4.40 1.67 27.70
N SER A 33 -5.59 1.34 27.19
CA SER A 33 -6.01 -0.04 26.98
C SER A 33 -5.34 -0.68 25.76
N ASP A 34 -5.27 -2.01 25.77
CA ASP A 34 -4.73 -2.83 24.68
C ASP A 34 -5.39 -2.48 23.33
N ILE A 35 -6.73 -2.40 23.31
CA ILE A 35 -7.50 -2.08 22.10
C ILE A 35 -7.14 -0.68 21.57
N PHE A 36 -7.00 0.31 22.45
CA PHE A 36 -6.65 1.67 22.04
C PHE A 36 -5.20 1.70 21.53
N TYR A 37 -4.28 1.07 22.26
CA TYR A 37 -2.87 1.00 21.89
C TYR A 37 -2.68 0.34 20.52
N ALA A 38 -3.27 -0.83 20.28
CA ALA A 38 -3.20 -1.53 19.00
C ALA A 38 -3.72 -0.67 17.84
N LYS A 39 -4.87 -0.01 18.01
CA LYS A 39 -5.44 0.90 16.99
C LYS A 39 -4.53 2.10 16.72
N SER A 40 -3.97 2.71 17.76
CA SER A 40 -3.11 3.89 17.62
C SER A 40 -1.76 3.55 16.98
N ILE A 41 -1.15 2.42 17.34
CA ILE A 41 0.07 1.90 16.68
C ILE A 41 -0.21 1.61 15.22
N LYS A 42 -1.35 1.00 14.88
CA LYS A 42 -1.76 0.76 13.49
C LYS A 42 -1.93 2.05 12.69
N SER A 43 -2.48 3.11 13.30
CA SER A 43 -2.57 4.42 12.64
C SER A 43 -1.19 5.01 12.38
N ALA A 44 -0.35 5.10 13.42
CA ALA A 44 1.00 5.66 13.31
C ALA A 44 1.86 4.90 12.29
N TYR A 45 1.64 3.58 12.18
CA TYR A 45 2.24 2.75 11.16
C TYR A 45 1.87 3.18 9.73
N ARG A 46 0.57 3.40 9.47
CA ARG A 46 0.10 3.88 8.15
C ARG A 46 0.70 5.24 7.84
N ASP A 47 0.71 6.16 8.80
CA ASP A 47 1.25 7.50 8.63
C ASP A 47 2.75 7.44 8.23
N LEU A 48 3.52 6.54 8.86
CA LEU A 48 4.94 6.34 8.54
C LEU A 48 5.17 5.81 7.12
N LEU A 49 4.31 4.92 6.64
CA LEU A 49 4.37 4.40 5.27
C LEU A 49 3.98 5.44 4.23
N GLU A 50 2.92 6.20 4.48
CA GLU A 50 2.54 7.31 3.60
C GLU A 50 3.68 8.31 3.44
N ILE A 51 4.36 8.65 4.53
CA ILE A 51 5.57 9.48 4.50
C ILE A 51 6.66 8.84 3.65
N HIS A 52 6.94 7.54 3.83
CA HIS A 52 7.93 6.82 3.03
C HIS A 52 7.62 6.89 1.53
N PHE A 53 6.37 6.69 1.13
CA PHE A 53 5.97 6.76 -0.27
C PHE A 53 6.07 8.17 -0.84
N LYS A 54 5.64 9.20 -0.10
CA LYS A 54 5.75 10.60 -0.52
C LYS A 54 7.22 11.03 -0.72
N ILE A 55 8.10 10.63 0.20
CA ILE A 55 9.56 10.85 0.09
C ILE A 55 10.10 10.23 -1.22
N LYS A 56 9.67 8.99 -1.52
CA LYS A 56 10.03 8.29 -2.76
C LYS A 56 9.52 8.99 -4.02
N GLU A 57 8.26 9.41 -4.03
CA GLU A 57 7.65 10.13 -5.16
C GLU A 57 8.40 11.42 -5.49
N GLU A 58 8.97 12.09 -4.47
CA GLU A 58 9.82 13.26 -4.65
C GLU A 58 11.28 12.95 -5.03
N GLY A 59 11.61 11.66 -5.24
CA GLY A 59 12.97 11.21 -5.55
C GLY A 59 13.96 11.43 -4.41
N LEU A 60 13.47 11.45 -3.17
CA LEU A 60 14.28 11.57 -1.95
C LEU A 60 14.52 10.19 -1.33
N ASP A 61 15.60 10.06 -0.55
CA ASP A 61 15.88 8.86 0.25
C ASP A 61 15.51 9.10 1.72
N MET A 62 14.70 8.20 2.28
CA MET A 62 14.34 8.18 3.69
C MET A 62 15.60 8.05 4.57
N SER A 63 16.58 7.25 4.14
CA SER A 63 17.82 7.01 4.87
C SER A 63 18.63 8.31 5.01
N ASP A 64 18.72 9.09 3.93
CA ASP A 64 19.35 10.41 3.94
C ASP A 64 18.68 11.36 4.95
N ILE A 65 17.35 11.38 4.97
CA ILE A 65 16.58 12.25 5.87
C ILE A 65 16.81 11.84 7.32
N LEU A 66 16.72 10.55 7.64
CA LEU A 66 16.96 10.01 8.98
C LEU A 66 18.39 10.28 9.46
N ASN A 67 19.39 10.15 8.59
CA ASN A 67 20.79 10.45 8.89
C ASN A 67 20.99 11.94 9.19
N GLN A 68 20.37 12.84 8.42
CA GLN A 68 20.45 14.29 8.66
C GLN A 68 19.83 14.68 10.02
N MET A 69 18.78 13.98 10.43
CA MET A 69 18.12 14.20 11.73
C MET A 69 18.89 13.57 12.90
N LYS A 70 19.83 12.64 12.64
CA LYS A 70 20.42 11.75 13.63
C LYS A 70 19.36 10.92 14.38
N TYR A 71 18.38 10.40 13.63
CA TYR A 71 17.19 9.73 14.17
C TYR A 71 17.09 8.23 13.78
N VAL A 72 18.18 7.66 13.28
CA VAL A 72 18.22 6.28 12.80
C VAL A 72 17.87 5.29 13.92
N ASP A 73 18.39 5.51 15.13
CA ASP A 73 18.17 4.63 16.27
C ASP A 73 16.73 4.74 16.80
N GLU A 74 16.19 5.96 16.91
CA GLU A 74 14.80 6.20 17.31
C GLU A 74 13.80 5.65 16.30
N TYR A 75 14.12 5.76 15.00
CA TYR A 75 13.35 5.15 13.94
C TYR A 75 13.38 3.62 14.06
N ARG A 76 14.56 3.02 14.26
CA ARG A 76 14.70 1.57 14.47
C ARG A 76 13.87 1.08 15.65
N ASN A 77 13.96 1.77 16.79
CA ASN A 77 13.16 1.46 17.97
C ASN A 77 11.65 1.57 17.69
N ALA A 78 11.22 2.61 16.95
CA ALA A 78 9.83 2.74 16.55
C ALA A 78 9.38 1.55 15.68
N ILE A 79 10.22 1.10 14.73
CA ILE A 79 9.92 -0.09 13.91
C ILE A 79 9.84 -1.37 14.76
N GLU A 80 10.70 -1.52 15.78
CA GLU A 80 10.63 -2.67 16.70
C GLU A 80 9.31 -2.69 17.48
N ILE A 81 8.86 -1.55 18.00
CA ILE A 81 7.57 -1.40 18.68
C ILE A 81 6.41 -1.73 17.73
N LEU A 82 6.44 -1.21 16.50
CA LEU A 82 5.43 -1.49 15.49
C LEU A 82 5.35 -2.99 15.16
N ASN A 83 6.47 -3.70 15.26
CA ASN A 83 6.52 -5.14 15.04
C ASN A 83 6.09 -5.96 16.28
N SER A 84 6.30 -5.47 17.51
CA SER A 84 5.96 -6.21 18.72
C SER A 84 4.45 -6.36 18.97
N VAL A 85 3.65 -5.35 18.57
CA VAL A 85 2.18 -5.41 18.67
C VAL A 85 1.58 -6.55 17.85
N LYS A 86 2.31 -7.08 16.85
CA LYS A 86 1.86 -8.21 16.02
C LYS A 86 1.79 -9.55 16.75
N ILE A 87 2.51 -9.71 17.87
CA ILE A 87 2.67 -11.02 18.54
C ILE A 87 1.56 -11.28 19.57
N GLN A 88 0.90 -10.25 20.11
CA GLN A 88 -0.07 -10.41 21.20
C GLN A 88 -1.53 -10.66 20.75
N ASP A 89 -1.89 -10.33 19.52
CA ASP A 89 -3.28 -10.40 19.04
C ASP A 89 -3.67 -11.75 18.40
N SER A 90 -3.22 -12.91 18.91
CA SER A 90 -3.67 -14.21 18.39
C SER A 90 -5.06 -14.61 18.95
N LYS A 91 -6.12 -14.01 18.41
CA LYS A 91 -7.49 -14.52 18.19
C LYS A 91 -8.39 -13.35 17.75
N GLU A 92 -9.30 -13.60 16.82
CA GLU A 92 -10.32 -12.69 16.26
C GLU A 92 -9.93 -11.80 15.06
N GLU A 93 -10.56 -12.18 13.94
CA GLU A 93 -10.38 -11.75 12.56
C GLU A 93 -10.78 -10.29 12.26
N ALA A 94 -10.42 -9.89 11.03
CA ALA A 94 -10.83 -8.73 10.25
C ALA A 94 -10.07 -7.40 10.51
N SER A 95 -9.28 -7.02 9.49
CA SER A 95 -8.52 -5.77 9.36
C SER A 95 -7.22 -5.71 10.15
N ARG A 96 -6.25 -6.53 9.74
CA ARG A 96 -4.88 -6.52 10.26
C ARG A 96 -3.95 -6.37 9.06
N LEU A 97 -3.13 -5.33 9.05
CA LEU A 97 -2.16 -5.07 7.99
C LEU A 97 -0.83 -4.80 8.69
N SER A 98 0.05 -5.78 8.58
CA SER A 98 1.37 -5.78 9.20
C SER A 98 2.44 -5.46 8.15
N MET A 99 3.54 -4.77 8.52
CA MET A 99 4.72 -4.56 7.64
C MET A 99 5.36 -5.83 7.09
N LEU A 100 5.10 -6.99 7.71
CA LEU A 100 5.55 -8.30 7.23
C LEU A 100 4.57 -8.93 6.24
N GLU A 101 3.32 -8.45 6.18
CA GLU A 101 2.33 -8.89 5.20
C GLU A 101 2.43 -8.09 3.90
N LEU A 102 3.04 -6.89 3.92
CA LEU A 102 3.23 -6.08 2.71
C LEU A 102 3.94 -6.84 1.58
N PRO A 103 5.01 -7.62 1.81
CA PRO A 103 5.58 -8.47 0.76
C PRO A 103 4.58 -9.51 0.25
N GLY A 104 3.79 -10.13 1.14
CA GLY A 104 2.77 -11.11 0.77
C GLY A 104 1.63 -10.49 -0.05
N MET A 105 1.09 -9.37 0.40
CA MET A 105 0.09 -8.59 -0.33
C MET A 105 0.63 -8.02 -1.62
N ALA A 106 1.91 -7.62 -1.65
CA ALA A 106 2.54 -7.15 -2.88
C ALA A 106 2.66 -8.27 -3.91
N LEU A 107 2.99 -9.48 -3.45
CA LEU A 107 2.97 -10.70 -4.28
C LEU A 107 1.56 -11.03 -4.74
N GLU A 108 0.55 -10.92 -3.87
CA GLU A 108 -0.86 -11.13 -4.23
C GLU A 108 -1.32 -10.10 -5.28
N ILE A 109 -1.06 -8.81 -5.07
CA ILE A 109 -1.37 -7.74 -6.03
C ILE A 109 -0.66 -8.00 -7.36
N ALA A 110 0.63 -8.33 -7.33
CA ALA A 110 1.40 -8.63 -8.54
C ALA A 110 0.82 -9.85 -9.28
N SER A 111 0.51 -10.92 -8.57
CA SER A 111 -0.09 -12.13 -9.13
C SER A 111 -1.48 -11.86 -9.71
N SER A 112 -2.32 -11.09 -9.02
CA SER A 112 -3.66 -10.71 -9.50
C SER A 112 -3.60 -9.80 -10.72
N LEU A 113 -2.66 -8.83 -10.76
CA LEU A 113 -2.43 -8.01 -11.96
C LEU A 113 -2.00 -8.85 -13.15
N ILE A 114 -1.04 -9.76 -12.96
CA ILE A 114 -0.57 -10.67 -14.01
C ILE A 114 -1.72 -11.57 -14.49
N THR A 115 -2.45 -12.19 -13.58
CA THR A 115 -3.59 -13.05 -13.88
C THR A 115 -4.64 -12.30 -14.72
N LEU A 116 -4.98 -11.07 -14.33
CA LEU A 116 -5.93 -10.25 -15.07
C LEU A 116 -5.42 -9.87 -16.46
N MET A 117 -4.14 -9.53 -16.60
CA MET A 117 -3.52 -9.27 -17.91
C MET A 117 -3.55 -10.52 -18.80
N ASP A 118 -3.26 -11.70 -18.24
CA ASP A 118 -3.28 -12.96 -18.97
C ASP A 118 -4.69 -13.34 -19.43
N ILE A 119 -5.70 -13.16 -18.56
CA ILE A 119 -7.12 -13.37 -18.92
C ILE A 119 -7.51 -12.51 -20.13
N LEU A 120 -7.06 -11.25 -20.18
CA LEU A 120 -7.36 -10.35 -21.30
C LEU A 120 -6.63 -10.79 -22.59
N LYS A 121 -5.41 -11.31 -22.48
CA LYS A 121 -4.60 -11.75 -23.63
C LYS A 121 -5.02 -13.08 -24.22
N LEU A 122 -5.62 -13.98 -23.42
CA LEU A 122 -6.06 -15.30 -23.90
C LEU A 122 -7.17 -15.22 -24.97
N GLY A 123 -7.74 -14.03 -25.22
CA GLY A 123 -8.52 -13.72 -26.44
C GLY A 123 -9.91 -14.36 -26.52
N VAL A 124 -10.19 -15.40 -25.72
CA VAL A 124 -11.49 -16.05 -25.59
C VAL A 124 -12.01 -15.83 -24.16
N ILE A 125 -12.71 -14.71 -23.97
CA ILE A 125 -13.39 -14.42 -22.70
C ILE A 125 -14.77 -15.08 -22.78
N GLU A 126 -14.84 -16.36 -22.43
CA GLU A 126 -16.13 -17.07 -22.34
C GLU A 126 -16.94 -16.62 -21.13
N ASN A 127 -16.26 -16.10 -20.11
CA ASN A 127 -16.88 -15.67 -18.86
C ASN A 127 -16.42 -14.25 -18.47
N PRO A 128 -17.18 -13.20 -18.85
CA PRO A 128 -16.88 -11.83 -18.43
C PRO A 128 -16.97 -11.62 -16.91
N ASP A 129 -17.64 -12.51 -16.18
CA ASP A 129 -17.71 -12.43 -14.71
C ASP A 129 -16.36 -12.78 -14.06
N LEU A 130 -15.51 -13.56 -14.74
CA LEU A 130 -14.14 -13.84 -14.30
C LEU A 130 -13.31 -12.55 -14.23
N ILE A 131 -13.47 -11.66 -15.22
CA ILE A 131 -12.77 -10.38 -15.28
C ILE A 131 -13.29 -9.46 -14.19
N ASN A 132 -14.61 -9.36 -14.03
CA ASN A 132 -15.22 -8.56 -12.97
C ASN A 132 -14.74 -9.01 -11.58
N LYS A 133 -14.75 -10.32 -11.33
CA LYS A 133 -14.26 -10.90 -10.07
C LYS A 133 -12.77 -10.60 -9.85
N SER A 134 -11.95 -10.72 -10.89
CA SER A 134 -10.52 -10.39 -10.81
C SER A 134 -10.29 -8.91 -10.47
N PHE A 135 -11.09 -8.00 -11.05
CA PHE A 135 -11.06 -6.58 -10.68
C PHE A 135 -11.55 -6.32 -9.25
N ASP A 136 -12.58 -7.02 -8.78
CA ASP A 136 -13.05 -6.92 -7.39
C ASP A 136 -11.99 -7.35 -6.39
N GLU A 137 -11.38 -8.52 -6.61
CA GLU A 137 -10.27 -9.02 -5.80
C GLU A 137 -9.10 -8.03 -5.78
N LEU A 138 -8.72 -7.52 -6.94
CA LEU A 138 -7.66 -6.54 -7.07
C LEU A 138 -8.00 -5.23 -6.35
N THR A 139 -9.24 -4.73 -6.48
CA THR A 139 -9.70 -3.51 -5.81
C THR A 139 -9.57 -3.66 -4.29
N VAL A 140 -10.03 -4.77 -3.73
CA VAL A 140 -9.93 -5.06 -2.29
C VAL A 140 -8.47 -5.11 -1.83
N LEU A 141 -7.58 -5.69 -2.64
CA LEU A 141 -6.15 -5.74 -2.32
C LEU A 141 -5.53 -4.33 -2.32
N PHE A 142 -5.85 -3.50 -3.32
CA PHE A 142 -5.38 -2.12 -3.41
C PHE A 142 -5.91 -1.22 -2.29
N GLU A 143 -7.19 -1.37 -1.90
CA GLU A 143 -7.78 -0.63 -0.77
C GLU A 143 -7.12 -0.99 0.57
N LYS A 144 -6.68 -2.25 0.71
CA LYS A 144 -5.96 -2.72 1.89
C LYS A 144 -4.49 -2.33 1.86
N PHE A 145 -3.90 -2.09 0.69
CA PHE A 145 -2.48 -1.77 0.61
C PHE A 145 -2.23 -0.27 0.79
N PRO A 146 -1.50 0.15 1.84
CA PRO A 146 -1.29 1.57 2.13
C PRO A 146 -0.45 2.27 1.04
N GLY A 147 -0.77 3.52 0.69
CA GLY A 147 0.05 4.35 -0.20
C GLY A 147 -0.17 4.14 -1.70
N LEU A 148 -1.23 3.41 -2.09
CA LEU A 148 -1.63 3.16 -3.47
C LEU A 148 -2.89 3.93 -3.88
N GLU A 149 -3.23 5.03 -3.19
CA GLU A 149 -4.48 5.74 -3.39
C GLU A 149 -4.65 6.24 -4.83
N ASN A 150 -3.56 6.69 -5.46
CA ASN A 150 -3.57 7.13 -6.85
C ASN A 150 -3.77 5.96 -7.81
N ILE A 151 -3.04 4.85 -7.62
CA ILE A 151 -3.15 3.66 -8.47
C ILE A 151 -4.53 3.02 -8.34
N SER A 152 -5.11 3.00 -7.13
CA SER A 152 -6.46 2.53 -6.88
C SER A 152 -7.50 3.34 -7.67
N LYS A 153 -7.33 4.66 -7.77
CA LYS A 153 -8.18 5.51 -8.62
C LYS A 153 -8.05 5.16 -10.11
N GLU A 154 -6.82 4.96 -10.61
CA GLU A 154 -6.60 4.58 -12.01
C GLU A 154 -7.25 3.23 -12.32
N LEU A 155 -7.09 2.25 -11.42
CA LEU A 155 -7.72 0.95 -11.53
C LEU A 155 -9.25 1.06 -11.56
N SER A 156 -9.82 1.95 -10.75
CA SER A 156 -11.27 2.20 -10.70
C SER A 156 -11.80 2.83 -12.00
N ILE A 157 -11.06 3.79 -12.58
CA ILE A 157 -11.38 4.39 -13.88
C ILE A 157 -11.33 3.32 -14.98
N LEU A 158 -10.30 2.46 -14.95
CA LEU A 158 -10.16 1.37 -15.91
C LEU A 158 -11.32 0.37 -15.80
N ARG A 159 -11.70 0.00 -14.58
CA ARG A 159 -12.84 -0.87 -14.34
C ARG A 159 -14.13 -0.27 -14.90
N LYS A 160 -14.35 1.03 -14.73
CA LYS A 160 -15.52 1.74 -15.27
C LYS A 160 -15.55 1.69 -16.80
N ASP A 161 -14.42 1.97 -17.45
CA ASP A 161 -14.26 1.86 -18.92
C ASP A 161 -14.68 0.46 -19.43
N ILE A 162 -14.23 -0.60 -18.74
CA ILE A 162 -14.58 -1.99 -19.09
C ILE A 162 -16.07 -2.29 -18.92
N ILE A 163 -16.69 -1.81 -17.84
CA ILE A 163 -18.12 -2.00 -17.59
C ILE A 163 -18.95 -1.30 -18.69
N GLU A 164 -18.60 -0.07 -19.04
CA GLU A 164 -19.27 0.72 -20.07
C GLU A 164 -19.09 0.11 -21.48
N ASN A 165 -17.95 -0.52 -21.73
CA ASN A 165 -17.58 -1.08 -23.03
C ASN A 165 -17.54 -2.62 -23.03
N LYS A 166 -18.40 -3.28 -22.23
CA LYS A 166 -18.43 -4.76 -22.08
C LYS A 166 -18.50 -5.51 -23.42
N ASN A 167 -19.19 -4.98 -24.42
CA ASN A 167 -19.29 -5.60 -25.74
C ASN A 167 -17.96 -5.56 -26.50
N GLU A 168 -17.19 -4.47 -26.39
CA GLU A 168 -15.86 -4.34 -26.97
C GLU A 168 -14.89 -5.30 -26.28
N LEU A 169 -14.96 -5.41 -24.95
CA LEU A 169 -14.17 -6.38 -24.18
C LEU A 169 -14.31 -7.81 -24.72
N LEU A 170 -15.53 -8.23 -25.06
CA LEU A 170 -15.83 -9.59 -25.52
C LEU A 170 -15.45 -9.83 -26.99
N LYS A 171 -15.56 -8.81 -27.84
CA LYS A 171 -15.49 -8.99 -29.30
C LYS A 171 -14.24 -8.40 -29.96
N ASN A 172 -13.53 -7.50 -29.28
CA ASN A 172 -12.47 -6.70 -29.87
C ASN A 172 -11.12 -6.97 -29.19
N ASN A 173 -10.27 -7.75 -29.86
CA ASN A 173 -8.90 -8.02 -29.41
C ASN A 173 -8.09 -6.74 -29.18
N LYS A 174 -8.21 -5.73 -30.05
CA LYS A 174 -7.46 -4.48 -29.88
C LYS A 174 -7.89 -3.71 -28.62
N TYR A 175 -9.18 -3.77 -28.29
CA TYR A 175 -9.66 -3.19 -27.04
C TYR A 175 -9.09 -3.95 -25.84
N ARG A 176 -9.06 -5.29 -25.88
CA ARG A 176 -8.42 -6.10 -24.83
C ARG A 176 -6.94 -5.80 -24.66
N ASP A 177 -6.20 -5.68 -25.76
CA ASP A 177 -4.78 -5.33 -25.75
C ASP A 177 -4.56 -3.96 -25.10
N HIS A 178 -5.38 -2.97 -25.46
CA HIS A 178 -5.34 -1.63 -24.86
C HIS A 178 -5.60 -1.63 -23.35
N ILE A 179 -6.57 -2.42 -22.87
CA ILE A 179 -6.82 -2.59 -21.44
C ILE A 179 -5.62 -3.29 -20.77
N GLY A 180 -5.05 -4.31 -21.43
CA GLY A 180 -3.85 -5.00 -20.97
C GLY A 180 -2.66 -4.05 -20.82
N ASP A 181 -2.45 -3.15 -21.76
CA ASP A 181 -1.39 -2.14 -21.72
C ASP A 181 -1.60 -1.14 -20.56
N LYS A 182 -2.84 -0.72 -20.31
CA LYS A 182 -3.17 0.12 -19.15
C LYS A 182 -2.88 -0.60 -17.82
N LEU A 183 -3.28 -1.88 -17.69
CA LEU A 183 -2.95 -2.69 -16.51
C LEU A 183 -1.45 -2.88 -16.33
N TYR A 184 -0.71 -3.00 -17.43
CA TYR A 184 0.75 -3.09 -17.39
C TYR A 184 1.39 -1.80 -16.89
N ASN A 185 0.85 -0.63 -17.25
CA ASN A 185 1.32 0.65 -16.71
C ASN A 185 1.03 0.76 -15.20
N ILE A 186 -0.17 0.36 -14.76
CA ILE A 186 -0.52 0.24 -13.34
C ILE A 186 0.46 -0.67 -12.60
N PHE A 187 0.80 -1.83 -13.18
CA PHE A 187 1.76 -2.76 -12.61
C PHE A 187 3.17 -2.18 -12.51
N LYS A 188 3.62 -1.43 -13.53
CA LYS A 188 4.90 -0.71 -13.50
C LYS A 188 4.95 0.34 -12.40
N GLU A 189 3.91 1.15 -12.26
CA GLU A 189 3.85 2.18 -11.23
C GLU A 189 3.83 1.55 -9.83
N PHE A 190 3.04 0.48 -9.66
CA PHE A 190 3.02 -0.30 -8.44
C PHE A 190 4.40 -0.85 -8.09
N ARG A 191 5.09 -1.49 -9.04
CA ARG A 191 6.48 -1.95 -8.87
C ARG A 191 7.44 -0.81 -8.51
N HIS A 192 7.31 0.33 -9.17
CA HIS A 192 8.15 1.50 -8.88
C HIS A 192 7.97 2.01 -7.45
N LYS A 193 6.73 2.10 -6.96
CA LYS A 193 6.45 2.44 -5.55
C LYS A 193 7.10 1.45 -4.58
N LEU A 194 7.10 0.16 -4.93
CA LEU A 194 7.72 -0.90 -4.13
C LEU A 194 9.24 -1.01 -4.28
N ASN A 195 9.82 -0.42 -5.32
CA ASN A 195 11.22 -0.62 -5.73
C ASN A 195 11.54 -2.07 -6.17
N LEU A 196 10.63 -2.67 -6.96
CA LEU A 196 10.80 -3.98 -7.63
C LEU A 196 11.18 -3.84 -9.10
#